data_AF-A0A3Q2XMS3-F1
#
_entry.id   AF-A0A3Q2XMS3-F1
#
_cell.length_a   1.000
_cell.length_b   1.000
_cell.length_c   1.000
_cell.angle_alpha   90.00
_cell.angle_beta   90.00
_cell.angle_gamma   90.00
#
_symmetry.space_group_name_H-M   'P 1'
#
loop_
_entity.id
_entity.type
_entity.pdbx_description
1 polymer ?
#
loop_
_entity_poly.entity_id
_entity_poly.type
_entity_poly.pdbx_seq_one_letter_code
_entity_poly.pdbx_strand_id
1 'polypeptide(L)'
;MAEGRRNDLLMNTTLINELAEVAKDSAVMQGFLVRLKESPNSSEVTVTYAPITLFPTPVPKAIFLQAMEVQIHFNMLVDKISQDPDFLQAALASTITVDDFTAKLFKIHQHVLKEGRLQVRNSNLDKPACHT
;
A
#
# COMPACT_ATOMS: atom_id res chain seq x y z
N MET A 1 13.60 -14.28 24.93
CA MET A 1 13.11 -13.61 26.17
C MET A 1 11.84 -12.78 25.96
N ALA A 2 11.64 -12.10 24.82
CA ALA A 2 10.40 -11.35 24.54
C ALA A 2 9.17 -12.23 24.25
N GLU A 3 9.38 -13.41 23.68
CA GLU A 3 8.31 -14.32 23.22
C GLU A 3 7.57 -14.99 24.38
N GLY A 4 8.26 -15.33 25.48
CA GLY A 4 7.64 -15.90 26.68
C GLY A 4 6.63 -14.95 27.33
N ARG A 5 7.04 -13.69 27.56
CA ARG A 5 6.14 -12.65 28.10
C ARG A 5 4.93 -12.38 27.21
N ARG A 6 5.11 -12.42 25.88
CA ARG A 6 3.98 -12.28 24.93
C ARG A 6 2.99 -13.42 25.09
N ASN A 7 3.47 -14.66 25.16
CA ASN A 7 2.60 -15.82 25.31
C ASN A 7 1.82 -15.77 26.62
N ASP A 8 2.48 -15.41 27.73
CA ASP A 8 1.82 -15.26 29.03
C ASP A 8 0.72 -14.18 29.00
N LEU A 9 0.95 -13.07 28.31
CA LEU A 9 -0.05 -12.00 28.11
C LEU A 9 -1.22 -12.47 27.24
N LEU A 10 -0.95 -13.24 26.18
CA LEU A 10 -1.98 -13.76 25.27
C LEU A 10 -2.90 -14.78 25.94
N MET A 11 -2.44 -15.46 26.99
CA MET A 11 -3.27 -16.42 27.74
C MET A 11 -4.24 -15.75 28.72
N ASN A 12 -4.07 -14.45 29.02
CA ASN A 12 -4.99 -13.71 29.90
C ASN A 12 -6.11 -13.05 29.08
N THR A 13 -7.23 -13.76 28.94
CA THR A 13 -8.37 -13.29 28.13
C THR A 13 -8.99 -11.98 28.65
N THR A 14 -9.03 -11.76 29.96
CA THR A 14 -9.58 -10.54 30.56
C THR A 14 -8.74 -9.32 30.15
N LEU A 15 -7.43 -9.41 30.34
CA LEU A 15 -6.50 -8.33 29.99
C LEU A 15 -6.52 -8.03 28.48
N ILE A 16 -6.63 -9.06 27.64
CA ILE A 16 -6.70 -8.89 26.18
C ILE A 16 -7.96 -8.13 25.77
N ASN A 17 -9.11 -8.42 26.38
CA ASN A 17 -10.35 -7.71 26.08
C ASN A 17 -10.26 -6.23 26.51
N GLU A 18 -9.73 -5.95 27.70
CA GLU A 18 -9.50 -4.58 28.16
C GLU A 18 -8.57 -3.80 27.24
N LEU A 19 -7.45 -4.41 26.84
CA LEU A 19 -6.50 -3.79 25.91
C LEU A 19 -7.11 -3.59 24.52
N ALA A 20 -7.98 -4.49 24.08
CA ALA A 20 -8.67 -4.36 22.80
C ALA A 20 -9.62 -3.15 22.81
N GLU A 21 -10.36 -2.90 23.89
CA GLU A 21 -11.19 -1.68 23.99
C GLU A 21 -10.34 -0.41 23.95
N VAL A 22 -9.25 -0.37 24.73
CA VAL A 22 -8.31 0.77 24.71
C VAL A 22 -7.71 0.98 23.31
N ALA A 23 -7.38 -0.10 22.60
CA ALA A 23 -6.83 -0.03 21.25
C ALA A 23 -7.86 0.52 20.24
N LYS A 24 -9.14 0.13 20.36
CA LYS A 24 -10.22 0.68 19.53
C LYS A 24 -10.39 2.17 19.77
N ASP A 25 -10.48 2.59 21.03
CA ASP A 25 -10.61 4.01 21.39
C ASP A 25 -9.42 4.82 20.88
N SER A 26 -8.20 4.29 21.07
CA SER A 26 -6.98 4.93 20.57
C SER A 26 -6.98 5.05 19.05
N ALA A 27 -7.40 4.01 18.32
CA ALA A 27 -7.50 4.05 16.86
C ALA A 27 -8.45 5.16 16.39
N VAL A 28 -9.60 5.32 17.04
CA VAL A 28 -10.56 6.40 16.74
C VAL A 28 -9.94 7.77 17.04
N MET A 29 -9.30 7.94 18.20
CA MET A 29 -8.69 9.21 18.61
C MET A 29 -7.52 9.64 17.72
N GLN A 30 -6.77 8.70 17.16
CA GLN A 30 -5.67 8.96 16.23
C GLN A 30 -6.15 9.11 14.77
N GLY A 31 -7.45 8.98 14.50
CA GLY A 31 -8.02 9.13 13.16
C GLY A 31 -7.84 7.92 12.26
N PHE A 32 -7.53 6.74 12.81
CA PHE A 32 -7.48 5.49 12.06
C PHE A 32 -8.89 4.97 11.78
N LEU A 33 -9.56 5.62 10.83
CA LEU A 33 -10.98 5.48 10.58
C LEU A 33 -11.27 4.95 9.17
N VAL A 34 -12.33 4.16 9.06
CA VAL A 34 -12.92 3.72 7.80
C VAL A 34 -14.43 3.91 7.85
N ARG A 35 -15.02 4.06 6.67
CA ARG A 35 -16.47 4.16 6.55
C ARG A 35 -17.12 2.79 6.72
N LEU A 36 -18.32 2.77 7.30
CA LEU A 36 -19.10 1.55 7.45
C LEU A 36 -19.48 0.96 6.08
N LYS A 37 -19.50 -0.38 6.02
CA LYS A 37 -19.83 -1.12 4.80
C LYS A 37 -21.29 -0.95 4.40
N GLU A 38 -22.14 -0.69 5.39
CA GLU A 38 -23.59 -0.48 5.25
C GLU A 38 -23.90 0.87 4.57
N SER A 39 -23.01 1.85 4.69
CA SER A 39 -23.23 3.22 4.22
C SER A 39 -22.01 3.85 3.52
N PRO A 40 -21.38 3.17 2.52
CA PRO A 40 -20.09 3.55 1.95
C PRO A 40 -20.11 4.88 1.18
N ASN A 41 -21.28 5.36 0.75
CA ASN A 41 -21.44 6.62 0.03
C ASN A 41 -22.44 7.58 0.70
N SER A 42 -22.78 7.35 1.98
CA SER A 42 -23.74 8.22 2.69
C SER A 42 -23.21 9.65 2.84
N SER A 43 -24.09 10.63 2.71
CA SER A 43 -23.80 12.03 3.03
C SER A 43 -23.54 12.23 4.53
N GLU A 44 -24.13 11.37 5.37
CA GLU A 44 -23.81 11.31 6.80
C GLU A 44 -22.52 10.52 7.01
N VAL A 45 -21.60 11.10 7.78
CA VAL A 45 -20.30 10.49 8.06
C VAL A 45 -20.46 9.47 9.19
N THR A 46 -20.78 8.22 8.82
CA THR A 46 -20.71 7.08 9.73
C THR A 46 -19.37 6.37 9.56
N VAL A 47 -18.54 6.41 10.60
CA VAL A 47 -17.18 5.85 10.59
C VAL A 47 -16.98 4.89 11.76
N THR A 48 -16.05 3.96 11.58
CA THR A 48 -15.54 3.05 12.60
C THR A 48 -14.02 3.00 12.51
N TYR A 49 -13.34 2.40 13.48
CA TYR A 49 -11.89 2.23 13.40
C TYR A 49 -11.51 1.27 12.27
N ALA A 50 -10.41 1.53 11.56
CA ALA A 50 -9.89 0.54 10.62
C ALA A 50 -9.31 -0.66 11.39
N PRO A 51 -9.32 -1.87 10.80
CA PRO A 51 -8.78 -3.05 11.45
C PRO A 51 -7.31 -2.87 11.84
N ILE A 52 -7.00 -3.01 13.14
CA ILE A 52 -5.63 -2.95 13.69
C ILE A 52 -5.23 -4.28 14.30
N THR A 53 -3.92 -4.50 14.39
CA THR A 53 -3.36 -5.60 15.21
C THR A 53 -3.08 -5.09 16.61
N LEU A 54 -3.45 -5.87 17.63
CA LEU A 54 -3.28 -5.48 19.03
C LEU A 54 -1.80 -5.36 19.44
N PHE A 55 -0.94 -6.17 18.81
CA PHE A 55 0.50 -6.17 19.06
C PHE A 55 1.25 -6.11 17.74
N PRO A 56 2.40 -5.41 17.68
CA PRO A 56 3.24 -5.43 16.50
C PRO A 56 3.74 -6.85 16.20
N THR A 57 3.93 -7.13 14.91
CA THR A 57 4.54 -8.36 14.44
C THR A 57 6.07 -8.23 14.51
N PRO A 58 6.78 -9.19 15.12
CA PRO A 58 8.24 -9.15 15.14
C PRO A 58 8.81 -9.41 13.74
N VAL A 59 9.72 -8.54 13.29
CA VAL A 59 10.39 -8.66 11.98
C VAL A 59 11.91 -8.58 12.18
N PRO A 60 12.72 -9.47 11.57
CA PRO A 60 14.17 -9.40 11.64
C PRO A 60 14.70 -8.08 11.05
N LYS A 61 15.49 -7.36 11.84
CA LYS A 61 16.03 -6.03 11.47
C LYS A 61 16.78 -6.03 10.14
N ALA A 62 17.60 -7.06 9.89
CA ALA A 62 18.39 -7.14 8.66
C ALA A 62 17.52 -7.18 7.39
N ILE A 63 16.44 -7.97 7.41
CA ILE A 63 15.52 -8.10 6.26
C ILE A 63 14.71 -6.81 6.09
N PHE A 64 14.27 -6.21 7.20
CA PHE A 64 13.56 -4.92 7.15
C PHE A 64 14.41 -3.83 6.47
N LEU A 65 15.69 -3.71 6.85
CA LEU A 65 16.59 -2.74 6.24
C LEU A 65 16.87 -3.05 4.76
N GLN A 66 17.07 -4.33 4.42
CA GLN A 66 17.24 -4.74 3.02
C GLN A 66 16.01 -4.38 2.16
N ALA A 67 14.80 -4.56 2.69
CA ALA A 67 13.56 -4.18 2.00
C ALA A 67 13.46 -2.65 1.80
N MET A 68 13.97 -1.85 2.75
CA MET A 68 14.05 -0.40 2.59
C MET A 68 15.06 0.00 1.50
N GLU A 69 16.23 -0.63 1.46
CA GLU A 69 17.27 -0.33 0.46
C GLU A 69 16.82 -0.65 -0.97
N VAL A 70 16.11 -1.78 -1.17
CA VAL A 70 15.66 -2.19 -2.52
C VAL A 70 14.54 -1.30 -3.09
N GLN A 71 13.85 -0.52 -2.26
CA GLN A 71 12.71 0.32 -2.70
C GLN A 71 13.11 1.30 -3.81
N ILE A 72 14.30 1.91 -3.73
CA ILE A 72 14.78 2.85 -4.74
C ILE A 72 14.97 2.14 -6.09
N HIS A 73 15.55 0.94 -6.07
CA HIS A 73 15.75 0.15 -7.27
C HIS A 73 14.42 -0.30 -7.89
N PHE A 74 13.43 -0.68 -7.08
CA PHE A 74 12.09 -0.99 -7.58
C PHE A 74 11.40 0.23 -8.19
N ASN A 75 11.50 1.41 -7.57
CA ASN A 75 10.93 2.64 -8.13
C ASN A 75 11.53 2.96 -9.51
N MET A 76 12.86 2.85 -9.64
CA MET A 76 13.55 3.05 -10.93
C MET A 76 13.17 1.99 -11.97
N LEU A 77 12.99 0.74 -11.54
CA LEU A 77 12.57 -0.35 -12.40
C LEU A 77 11.18 -0.09 -12.97
N VAL A 78 10.22 0.28 -12.11
CA VAL A 78 8.85 0.62 -12.52
C VAL A 78 8.83 1.82 -13.45
N ASP A 79 9.60 2.89 -13.15
CA ASP A 79 9.71 4.07 -14.01
C ASP A 79 10.23 3.68 -15.42
N LYS A 80 11.35 2.96 -15.50
CA LYS A 80 11.95 2.56 -16.78
C LYS A 80 11.04 1.63 -17.59
N ILE A 81 10.43 0.64 -16.95
CA ILE A 81 9.50 -0.29 -17.62
C ILE A 81 8.27 0.47 -18.12
N SER A 82 7.72 1.40 -17.32
CA SER A 82 6.54 2.19 -17.74
C SER A 82 6.80 3.06 -18.97
N GLN A 83 8.06 3.41 -19.22
CA GLN A 83 8.47 4.25 -20.35
C GLN A 83 8.83 3.44 -21.60
N ASP A 84 8.92 2.11 -21.51
CA ASP A 84 9.24 1.19 -22.60
C ASP A 84 7.96 0.53 -23.15
N PRO A 85 7.37 1.10 -24.21
CA PRO A 85 6.12 0.59 -24.76
C PRO A 85 6.26 -0.77 -25.42
N ASP A 86 7.43 -1.08 -25.98
CA ASP A 86 7.70 -2.33 -26.70
C ASP A 86 7.79 -3.48 -25.70
N PHE A 87 8.49 -3.25 -24.58
CA PHE A 87 8.54 -4.20 -23.48
C PHE A 87 7.14 -4.49 -22.92
N LEU A 88 6.35 -3.45 -22.64
CA LEU A 88 4.98 -3.62 -22.12
C LEU A 88 4.07 -4.37 -23.10
N GLN A 89 4.17 -4.05 -24.39
CA GLN A 89 3.40 -4.74 -25.44
C GLN A 89 3.75 -6.23 -25.50
N ALA A 90 5.05 -6.57 -25.45
CA ALA A 90 5.52 -7.94 -25.48
C ALA A 90 5.11 -8.71 -24.21
N ALA A 91 5.29 -8.09 -23.04
CA ALA A 91 4.98 -8.71 -21.75
C ALA A 91 3.48 -8.97 -21.55
N LEU A 92 2.61 -8.10 -22.08
CA LEU A 92 1.15 -8.20 -21.92
C LEU A 92 0.43 -8.82 -23.11
N ALA A 93 1.14 -9.20 -24.17
CA ALA A 93 0.55 -9.65 -25.44
C ALA A 93 -0.46 -10.80 -25.27
N SER A 94 -0.17 -11.80 -24.44
CA SER A 94 -1.11 -12.88 -24.15
C SER A 94 -2.24 -12.43 -23.24
N THR A 95 -1.94 -11.62 -22.23
CA THR A 95 -2.91 -11.19 -21.20
C THR A 95 -4.01 -10.32 -21.79
N ILE A 96 -3.69 -9.41 -22.70
CA ILE A 96 -4.70 -8.55 -23.34
C ILE A 96 -5.68 -9.32 -24.24
N THR A 97 -5.34 -10.54 -24.64
CA THR A 97 -6.24 -11.37 -25.46
C THR A 97 -7.28 -12.13 -24.63
N VAL A 98 -7.01 -12.30 -23.32
CA VAL A 98 -7.85 -13.11 -22.42
C VAL A 98 -8.49 -12.30 -21.30
N ASP A 99 -7.99 -11.08 -21.03
CA ASP A 99 -8.52 -10.19 -20.00
C ASP A 99 -8.96 -8.83 -20.57
N ASP A 100 -10.27 -8.64 -20.62
CA ASP A 100 -10.91 -7.43 -21.15
C ASP A 100 -10.55 -6.17 -20.36
N PHE A 101 -10.33 -6.30 -19.05
CA PHE A 101 -9.98 -5.16 -18.21
C PHE A 101 -8.59 -4.63 -18.57
N THR A 102 -7.59 -5.50 -18.58
CA THR A 102 -6.21 -5.17 -18.98
C THR A 102 -6.16 -4.71 -20.43
N ALA A 103 -6.95 -5.31 -21.34
CA ALA A 103 -7.03 -4.87 -22.72
C ALA A 103 -7.49 -3.40 -22.86
N LYS A 104 -8.49 -2.99 -22.06
CA LYS A 104 -8.97 -1.60 -22.03
C LYS A 104 -7.92 -0.63 -21.49
N LEU A 105 -7.23 -0.98 -20.41
CA LEU A 105 -6.13 -0.17 -19.87
C LEU A 105 -5.01 0.01 -20.90
N PHE A 106 -4.63 -1.08 -21.56
CA PHE A 106 -3.58 -1.06 -22.56
C PHE A 106 -3.97 -0.26 -23.82
N LYS A 107 -5.26 -0.28 -24.20
CA LYS A 107 -5.78 0.57 -25.28
C LYS A 107 -5.65 2.06 -24.97
N ILE A 108 -5.93 2.48 -23.73
CA ILE A 108 -5.73 3.87 -23.29
C ILE A 108 -4.25 4.24 -23.40
N HIS A 109 -3.36 3.38 -22.90
CA HIS A 109 -1.91 3.58 -22.99
C HIS A 109 -1.44 3.77 -24.45
N GLN A 110 -1.87 2.90 -25.37
CA GLN A 110 -1.54 3.04 -26.80
C GLN A 110 -2.08 4.33 -27.42
N HIS A 111 -3.26 4.79 -27.01
CA HIS A 111 -3.84 6.02 -27.52
C HIS A 111 -3.02 7.24 -27.13
N VAL A 112 -2.65 7.35 -25.84
CA VAL A 112 -1.80 8.43 -25.32
C VAL A 112 -0.42 8.44 -25.98
N LEU A 113 0.16 7.27 -26.26
CA LEU A 113 1.43 7.19 -26.98
C LEU A 113 1.33 7.71 -28.42
N LYS A 114 0.21 7.46 -29.11
CA LYS A 114 -0.03 7.95 -30.48
C LYS A 114 -0.22 9.46 -30.54
N GLU A 115 -0.87 10.04 -29.54
CA GLU A 115 -1.09 11.50 -29.44
C GLU A 115 0.19 12.25 -29.05
N GLY A 116 1.20 11.55 -28.53
CA GLY A 116 2.41 12.12 -27.99
C GLY A 116 2.24 12.54 -26.53
N ARG A 117 3.32 12.49 -25.75
CA ARG A 117 3.28 12.84 -24.31
C ARG A 117 3.07 14.34 -24.13
N LEU A 118 1.82 14.76 -23.91
CA LEU A 118 1.46 16.18 -23.71
C LEU A 118 1.84 16.73 -22.32
N GLN A 119 2.01 15.85 -21.32
CA GLN A 119 2.40 16.23 -19.97
C GLN A 119 3.91 16.00 -19.75
N VAL A 120 4.64 17.08 -19.49
CA VAL A 120 6.08 17.04 -19.24
C VAL A 120 6.35 16.68 -17.77
N ARG A 121 7.32 15.79 -17.54
CA ARG A 121 7.78 15.45 -16.19
C ARG A 121 8.52 16.64 -15.59
N ASN A 122 8.00 17.22 -14.51
CA ASN A 122 8.67 18.29 -13.79
C ASN A 122 9.78 17.68 -12.92
N SER A 123 11.02 17.65 -13.42
CA SER A 123 12.18 16.97 -12.82
C SER A 123 12.76 17.60 -11.55
N ASN A 124 12.13 18.66 -11.02
CA ASN A 124 12.61 19.41 -9.86
C ASN A 124 12.35 18.71 -8.50
N LEU A 125 11.82 17.48 -8.50
CA LEU A 125 11.49 16.72 -7.27
C LEU A 125 12.49 15.62 -6.92
N ASP A 126 13.54 15.39 -7.73
CA ASP A 126 14.55 14.34 -7.50
C ASP A 126 15.65 14.75 -6.50
N LYS A 127 15.43 15.75 -5.64
CA LYS A 127 16.36 16.03 -4.54
C LYS A 127 16.22 14.93 -3.50
N PRO A 128 17.30 14.22 -3.12
CA PRO A 128 17.22 13.24 -2.05
C PRO A 128 16.74 13.95 -0.80
N ALA A 129 15.68 13.43 -0.19
CA ALA A 129 15.23 13.88 1.12
C ALA A 129 16.43 13.77 2.07
N CYS A 130 16.95 14.92 2.48
CA CYS A 130 18.04 15.03 3.44
C CYS A 130 17.57 14.35 4.72
N HIS A 131 18.16 13.20 5.06
CA HIS A 131 18.02 12.62 6.39
C HIS A 131 18.62 13.61 7.39
N THR A 132 17.78 14.21 8.23
CA THR A 132 18.20 14.92 9.45
C THR A 132 17.76 14.09 10.65
#